data_AF-A0A3B9PX71-F1
#
_entry.id   AF-A0A3B9PX71-F1
#
_cell.length_a   1.000
_cell.length_b   1.000
_cell.length_c   1.000
_cell.angle_alpha   90.00
_cell.angle_beta   90.00
_cell.angle_gamma   90.00
#
_symmetry.space_group_name_H-M   'P 1'
#
loop_
_entity.id
_entity.type
_entity.pdbx_description
1 polymer ?
#
loop_
_entity_poly.entity_id
_entity_poly.type
_entity_poly.pdbx_seq_one_letter_code
_entity_poly.pdbx_strand_id
1 'polypeptide(L)' 'MIYYFIIFALIGIDQISKYFVKTGMDYNQSIPLIDGIFHLTYIRNFGAAFSILQGLSLIHI' A
#
# COMPACT_ATOMS: atom_id res chain seq x y z
N MET A 1 13.70 -22.21 -6.66
CA MET A 1 13.16 -22.56 -5.32
C MET A 1 13.25 -21.37 -4.36
N ILE A 2 14.44 -20.83 -4.07
CA ILE A 2 14.60 -19.64 -3.18
C ILE A 2 13.77 -18.42 -3.60
N TYR A 3 13.65 -18.17 -4.91
CA TYR A 3 12.85 -17.06 -5.43
C TYR A 3 11.37 -17.17 -5.07
N TYR A 4 10.79 -18.37 -5.00
CA TYR A 4 9.40 -18.53 -4.58
C TYR A 4 9.22 -18.12 -3.12
N PHE A 5 10.14 -18.50 -2.25
CA PHE A 5 10.11 -18.08 -0.85
C PHE A 5 10.20 -16.56 -0.71
N ILE A 6 11.08 -15.91 -1.48
CA ILE A 6 11.21 -14.45 -1.50
C ILE A 6 9.89 -13.80 -1.98
N ILE A 7 9.29 -14.30 -3.05
CA ILE A 7 8.01 -13.79 -3.57
C ILE A 7 6.91 -13.90 -2.51
N PHE A 8 6.76 -15.07 -1.87
CA PHE A 8 5.75 -15.24 -0.82
C PHE A 8 6.00 -14.34 0.40
N ALA A 9 7.26 -14.17 0.80
CA ALA A 9 7.61 -13.27 1.89
C ALA A 9 7.24 -11.82 1.55
N LEU A 10 7.56 -11.35 0.32
CA LEU A 10 7.22 -10.01 -0.13
C LEU A 10 5.71 -9.77 -0.19
N ILE A 11 4.94 -10.73 -0.73
CA ILE A 11 3.47 -10.65 -0.73
C ILE A 11 2.92 -10.61 0.70
N GLY A 12 3.47 -11.43 1.61
CA GLY A 12 3.08 -11.44 3.02
C GLY A 12 3.32 -10.09 3.69
N ILE A 13 4.53 -9.52 3.51
CA ILE A 13 4.90 -8.20 4.06
C ILE A 13 3.99 -7.10 3.50
N ASP A 14 3.72 -7.12 2.19
CA ASP A 14 2.83 -6.16 1.53
C ASP A 14 1.40 -6.22 2.10
N GLN A 15 0.81 -7.41 2.19
CA GLN A 15 -0.56 -7.56 2.66
C GLN A 15 -0.71 -7.26 4.16
N ILE A 16 0.26 -7.65 4.99
CA ILE A 16 0.27 -7.36 6.43
C ILE A 16 0.39 -5.85 6.67
N SER A 17 1.29 -5.16 5.95
CA SER A 17 1.45 -3.71 6.09
C SER A 17 0.17 -2.94 5.72
N LYS A 18 -0.49 -3.32 4.62
CA LYS A 18 -1.79 -2.76 4.21
C LYS A 18 -2.90 -3.03 5.22
N TYR A 19 -2.92 -4.22 5.82
CA TYR A 19 -3.88 -4.56 6.86
C TYR A 19 -3.75 -3.62 8.06
N PHE A 20 -2.55 -3.44 8.59
CA PHE A 20 -2.32 -2.55 9.73
C PHE A 20 -2.70 -1.10 9.44
N VAL A 21 -2.36 -0.58 8.26
CA VAL A 21 -2.78 0.77 7.84
C VAL A 21 -4.31 0.87 7.79
N LYS A 22 -4.98 -0.11 7.17
CA LYS A 22 -6.44 -0.10 7.02
C LYS A 22 -7.19 -0.19 8.36
N THR A 23 -6.67 -0.93 9.33
CA THR A 23 -7.33 -1.13 10.63
C THR A 23 -6.91 -0.12 11.69
N GLY A 24 -5.73 0.49 11.54
CA GLY A 24 -5.11 1.35 12.56
C GLY A 24 -5.05 2.84 12.20
N MET A 25 -5.41 3.23 10.97
CA MET A 25 -5.38 4.63 10.54
C MET A 25 -6.72 5.07 9.95
N ASP A 26 -7.07 6.32 10.20
CA ASP A 26 -8.14 7.02 9.52
C ASP A 26 -7.72 7.38 8.08
N TYR A 27 -8.69 7.48 7.17
CA TYR A 27 -8.40 7.87 5.79
C TYR A 27 -7.80 9.29 5.72
N ASN A 28 -6.77 9.47 4.90
CA ASN A 28 -5.93 10.69 4.82
C ASN A 28 -5.12 11.02 6.08
N GLN A 29 -5.12 10.17 7.11
CA GLN A 29 -4.23 10.34 8.24
C GLN A 29 -2.77 10.18 7.79
N SER A 30 -1.91 11.06 8.31
CA SER A 30 -0.46 11.03 8.11
C SER A 30 0.22 10.94 9.47
N ILE A 31 1.02 9.90 9.68
CA ILE A 31 1.80 9.67 10.90
C ILE A 31 3.28 9.88 10.56
N PRO A 32 3.99 10.86 11.16
CA PRO A 32 5.42 10.98 10.98
C PRO A 32 6.13 9.79 11.62
N LEU A 33 6.96 9.09 10.85
CA LEU A 33 7.86 8.06 11.34
C LEU A 33 9.27 8.63 11.57
N ILE A 34 9.67 9.58 10.72
CA ILE A 34 10.84 10.43 10.91
C ILE A 34 10.39 11.85 10.61
N ASP A 35 10.37 12.71 11.62
CA ASP A 35 9.88 14.08 11.52
C ASP A 35 10.54 14.83 10.35
N GLY A 36 9.71 15.41 9.48
CA GLY A 36 10.16 16.19 8.32
C GLY A 36 10.73 15.37 7.16
N ILE A 37 10.89 14.04 7.29
CA ILE A 37 11.53 13.19 6.27
C ILE A 37 10.58 12.10 5.78
N PHE A 38 9.99 11.32 6.68
CA PHE A 38 9.22 10.13 6.33
C PHE A 38 7.90 10.07 7.10
N HIS A 39 6.81 10.01 6.34
CA HIS A 39 5.46 9.93 6.87
C HIS A 39 4.75 8.72 6.28
N LEU A 40 4.04 7.99 7.14
CA LEU A 40 3.10 6.97 6.74
C LEU A 40 1.73 7.60 6.54
N THR A 41 1.26 7.67 5.29
CA THR A 41 -0.01 8.30 4.95
C THR A 41 -0.98 7.27 4.39
N TYR A 42 -2.21 7.23 4.93
CA TYR A 42 -3.24 6.35 4.40
C TYR A 42 -3.97 6.99 3.21
N ILE A 43 -3.60 6.56 2.00
CA ILE A 43 -4.23 6.95 0.73
C ILE A 43 -4.71 5.71 -0.01
N ARG A 44 -5.86 5.80 -0.69
CA ARG A 44 -6.38 4.76 -1.60
C ARG A 44 -6.19 5.21 -3.04
N ASN A 45 -5.36 4.50 -3.78
CA ASN A 45 -5.17 4.74 -5.20
C ASN A 45 -6.09 3.82 -6.01
N PHE A 46 -7.07 4.37 -6.72
CA PHE A 46 -8.01 3.63 -7.56
C PHE A 46 -7.57 3.49 -9.02
N GLY A 47 -6.38 4.01 -9.36
CA GLY A 47 -5.74 3.83 -10.65
C GLY A 47 -4.30 3.35 -10.49
N ALA A 48 -3.53 3.37 -11.58
CA ALA A 48 -2.08 3.15 -11.54
C ALA A 48 -1.35 4.38 -10.94
N ALA A 49 -0.07 4.56 -11.27
CA ALA A 49 0.66 5.77 -10.88
C ALA A 49 -0.11 7.04 -11.30
N PHE A 50 -0.19 8.03 -10.41
CA PHE A 50 -0.84 9.33 -10.63
C PHE A 50 -2.32 9.28 -11.05
N SER A 51 -3.04 8.20 -10.71
CA SER A 51 -4.45 8.03 -11.12
C SER A 51 -4.68 8.05 -12.65
N ILE A 52 -3.63 7.86 -13.47
CA ILE A 52 -3.70 7.98 -14.95
C ILE A 52 -4.69 6.97 -15.57
N LEU A 53 -4.97 5.87 -14.87
CA LEU A 53 -5.93 4.84 -15.29
C LEU A 53 -7.17 4.78 -14.40
N GLN A 54 -7.47 5.85 -13.66
CA GLN A 54 -8.66 5.88 -12.80
C GLN A 54 -9.94 5.73 -13.65
N GLY A 55 -10.82 4.81 -13.25
CA GLY A 55 -12.05 4.47 -14.00
C GLY A 55 -11.88 3.41 -15.09
N LEU A 56 -10.64 3.05 -15.45
CA LEU A 56 -10.35 1.96 -16.38
C LEU A 56 -10.11 0.65 -15.60
N SER A 57 -11.19 0.01 -15.15
CA SER A 57 -11.09 -1.29 -14.47
C SER A 57 -10.99 -2.43 -15.49
N LEU A 58 -9.79 -2.71 -15.99
CA LEU A 58 -9.54 -3.93 -16.79
C LEU A 58 -9.40 -5.19 -15.92
N ILE A 59 -9.02 -5.03 -14.65
CA ILE A 59 -8.92 -6.11 -13.68
C ILE A 59 -9.36 -5.57 -12.31
N HIS A 60 -10.40 -6.16 -11.73
CA HIS A 60 -10.71 -5.99 -10.30
C HIS A 60 -9.81 -6.96 -9.52
N ILE A 61 -8.80 -6.44 -8.83
CA ILE A 61 -7.99 -7.18 -7.85
C ILE A 61 -8.05 -6.42 -6.53
#